data_AF-A0A1G4NVK0-F1
#
_entry.id   AF-A0A1G4NVK0-F1
#
_cell.length_a   1.000
_cell.length_b   1.000
_cell.length_c   1.000
_cell.angle_alpha   90.00
_cell.angle_beta   90.00
_cell.angle_gamma   90.00
#
_symmetry.space_group_name_H-M   'P 1'
#
loop_
_entity.id
_entity.type
_entity.pdbx_description
1 polymer ?
#
loop_
_entity_poly.entity_id
_entity_poly.type
_entity_poly.pdbx_seq_one_letter_code
_entity_poly.pdbx_strand_id
1 'polypeptide(L)'
;MPLIYLIILCFILSPLTIILSIQTINFNYKLITLSKLKKKHDIIINSQTIEYQIANIYIDTKQWHKAIITLENAIHFNTDINTYWAAKYNNAIGFTLQKKGYNILAKIYYSMAYHHYPDYTYARNNLKNINTL
;
A
#
# COMPACT_ATOMS: atom_id res chain seq x y z
N MET A 1 -3.51 26.98 42.42
CA MET A 1 -4.55 26.18 41.75
C MET A 1 -4.37 26.10 40.22
N PRO A 2 -4.24 27.20 39.44
CA PRO A 2 -4.11 27.10 37.97
C PRO A 2 -2.79 26.49 37.47
N LEU A 3 -1.70 26.66 38.23
CA LEU A 3 -0.37 26.15 37.84
C LEU A 3 -0.29 24.62 37.83
N ILE A 4 -0.99 23.94 38.74
CA ILE A 4 -1.05 22.46 38.80
C ILE A 4 -1.75 21.91 37.56
N TYR A 5 -2.85 22.56 37.13
CA TYR A 5 -3.56 22.20 35.91
C TYR A 5 -2.65 22.32 34.68
N LEU A 6 -1.88 23.41 34.59
CA LEU A 6 -0.94 23.63 33.48
C LEU A 6 0.15 22.54 33.43
N ILE A 7 0.67 22.12 34.58
CA ILE A 7 1.69 21.05 34.67
C ILE A 7 1.12 19.72 34.18
N ILE A 8 -0.07 19.33 34.67
CA ILE A 8 -0.73 18.09 34.26
C ILE A 8 -1.01 18.11 32.75
N LEU A 9 -1.48 19.25 32.23
CA LEU A 9 -1.74 19.44 30.81
C LEU A 9 -0.46 19.28 29.97
N CYS A 10 0.65 19.88 30.39
CA CYS A 10 1.95 19.73 29.72
C CYS A 10 2.43 18.28 29.71
N PHE A 11 2.24 17.54 30.81
CA PHE A 11 2.59 16.13 30.90
C PHE A 11 1.79 15.25 29.93
N ILE A 12 0.54 15.60 29.63
CA ILE A 12 -0.29 14.88 28.65
C ILE A 12 0.05 15.32 27.22
N LEU A 13 0.29 16.61 26.99
CA LEU A 13 0.56 17.15 25.66
C LEU A 13 1.94 16.75 25.13
N SER A 14 2.96 16.69 25.99
CA SER A 14 4.33 16.34 25.58
C SER A 14 4.45 14.98 24.87
N PRO A 15 3.93 13.85 25.40
CA PRO A 15 4.01 12.57 24.70
C PRO A 15 3.17 12.58 23.41
N LEU A 16 2.02 13.27 23.39
CA LEU A 16 1.18 13.37 22.20
C LEU A 16 1.91 14.12 21.07
N THR A 17 2.57 15.24 21.37
CA THR A 17 3.30 16.02 20.35
C THR A 17 4.52 15.26 19.84
N ILE A 18 5.21 14.49 20.68
CA ILE A 18 6.31 13.61 20.26
C ILE A 18 5.80 12.57 19.26
N ILE A 19 4.69 11.88 19.59
CA ILE A 19 4.09 10.86 18.71
C ILE A 19 3.69 11.47 17.36
N LEU A 20 3.01 12.61 17.36
CA LEU A 20 2.59 13.30 16.13
C LEU A 20 3.79 13.78 15.31
N SER A 21 4.86 14.24 15.95
CA SER A 21 6.09 14.67 15.27
C SER A 21 6.75 13.50 14.53
N ILE A 22 6.86 12.35 15.19
CA ILE A 22 7.41 11.12 14.58
C ILE A 22 6.54 10.69 13.39
N GLN A 23 5.21 10.68 13.55
CA GLN A 23 4.30 10.34 12.46
C GLN A 23 4.46 11.28 11.25
N THR A 24 4.59 12.58 11.51
CA THR A 24 4.77 13.60 10.47
C THR A 24 6.09 13.43 9.72
N ILE A 25 7.19 13.19 10.45
CA ILE A 25 8.50 12.95 9.86
C ILE A 25 8.47 11.70 8.97
N ASN A 26 7.92 10.59 9.47
CA ASN A 26 7.78 9.35 8.72
C ASN A 26 6.93 9.53 7.45
N PHE A 27 5.84 10.30 7.52
CA PHE A 27 5.02 10.62 6.36
C PHE A 27 5.79 11.44 5.31
N ASN A 28 6.56 12.44 5.74
CA ASN A 28 7.38 13.25 4.84
C ASN A 28 8.46 12.41 4.13
N TYR A 29 9.10 11.47 4.84
CA TYR A 29 10.05 10.53 4.21
C TYR A 29 9.39 9.68 3.12
N LYS A 30 8.14 9.23 3.31
CA LYS A 30 7.39 8.49 2.27
C LYS A 30 7.11 9.36 1.05
N LEU A 31 6.76 10.63 1.24
CA LEU A 31 6.53 11.57 0.12
C LEU A 31 7.80 11.86 -0.69
N ILE A 32 8.95 12.04 -0.01
CA ILE A 32 10.24 12.23 -0.69
C ILE A 32 10.64 10.97 -1.47
N THR A 33 10.40 9.79 -0.91
CA THR A 33 10.67 8.53 -1.61
C THR A 33 9.77 8.39 -2.84
N LEU A 34 8.49 8.73 -2.72
CA LEU A 34 7.54 8.70 -3.82
C LEU A 34 7.96 9.63 -4.96
N SER A 35 8.39 10.87 -4.67
CA SER A 35 8.82 11.81 -5.71
C SER A 35 10.07 11.32 -6.45
N LYS A 36 11.02 10.71 -5.74
CA LYS A 36 12.21 10.07 -6.34
C LYS A 36 11.82 8.91 -7.25
N LEU A 37 10.91 8.04 -6.80
CA LEU A 37 10.44 6.89 -7.59
C LEU A 37 9.66 7.33 -8.83
N LYS A 38 8.80 8.34 -8.72
CA LYS A 38 8.09 8.92 -9.88
C LYS A 38 9.06 9.49 -10.90
N LYS A 39 10.04 10.29 -10.47
CA LYS A 39 11.08 10.80 -11.37
C LYS A 39 11.84 9.67 -12.07
N LYS A 40 12.12 8.57 -11.36
CA LYS A 40 12.77 7.40 -11.94
C LYS A 40 11.86 6.67 -12.93
N HIS A 41 10.57 6.55 -12.63
CA HIS A 41 9.57 5.97 -13.53
C HIS A 41 9.46 6.79 -14.83
N ASP A 42 9.48 8.12 -14.76
CA ASP A 42 9.44 8.98 -15.94
C ASP A 42 10.64 8.74 -16.88
N ILE A 43 11.77 8.28 -16.34
CA ILE A 43 12.98 7.94 -17.10
C ILE A 43 12.94 6.49 -17.57
N ILE A 44 12.45 5.57 -16.73
CA ILE A 44 12.41 4.13 -16.96
C ILE A 44 10.95 3.70 -17.08
N ILE A 45 10.45 3.76 -18.31
CA ILE A 45 9.11 3.30 -18.66
C ILE A 45 9.04 1.78 -18.41
N ASN A 46 7.98 1.30 -17.75
CA ASN A 46 7.64 -0.12 -17.52
C ASN A 46 8.53 -0.90 -16.55
N SER A 47 9.04 -0.27 -15.48
CA SER A 47 9.72 -1.03 -14.42
C SER A 47 8.74 -1.57 -13.38
N GLN A 48 8.50 -2.88 -13.43
CA GLN A 48 7.58 -3.58 -12.52
C GLN A 48 7.90 -3.30 -11.03
N THR A 49 9.19 -3.27 -10.71
CA THR A 49 9.65 -2.96 -9.35
C THR A 49 9.28 -1.56 -8.88
N ILE A 50 9.33 -0.56 -9.78
CA ILE A 50 9.08 0.84 -9.45
C ILE A 50 7.57 1.07 -9.26
N GLU A 51 6.76 0.56 -10.17
CA GLU A 51 5.29 0.64 -10.08
C GLU A 51 4.78 0.01 -8.77
N TYR A 52 5.31 -1.16 -8.42
CA TYR A 52 4.99 -1.82 -7.15
C TYR A 52 5.35 -0.97 -5.93
N GLN A 53 6.54 -0.36 -5.94
CA GLN A 53 7.00 0.48 -4.84
C GLN A 53 6.14 1.75 -4.70
N ILE A 54 5.80 2.39 -5.81
CA ILE A 54 4.89 3.54 -5.84
C ILE A 54 3.53 3.14 -5.26
N ALA A 55 2.96 2.03 -5.71
CA ALA A 55 1.68 1.53 -5.22
C ALA A 55 1.71 1.21 -3.72
N ASN A 56 2.79 0.59 -3.21
CA ASN A 56 2.94 0.33 -1.78
C ASN A 56 2.98 1.62 -0.95
N ILE A 57 3.64 2.67 -1.43
CA ILE A 57 3.60 3.97 -0.75
C ILE A 57 2.17 4.54 -0.75
N TYR A 58 1.41 4.35 -1.83
CA TYR A 58 0.00 4.74 -1.86
C TYR A 58 -0.86 3.93 -0.88
N ILE A 59 -0.66 2.62 -0.77
CA ILE A 59 -1.32 1.75 0.21
C ILE A 59 -1.00 2.21 1.63
N ASP A 60 0.28 2.42 1.93
CA ASP A 60 0.77 2.89 3.23
C ASP A 60 0.21 4.24 3.66
N THR A 61 -0.02 5.12 2.69
CA THR A 61 -0.59 6.46 2.90
C THR A 61 -2.10 6.49 2.72
N LYS A 62 -2.75 5.31 2.61
CA LYS A 62 -4.19 5.13 2.45
C LYS A 62 -4.77 5.80 1.20
N GLN A 63 -3.95 6.08 0.19
CA GLN A 63 -4.35 6.59 -1.12
C GLN A 63 -4.79 5.42 -2.02
N TRP A 64 -5.81 4.68 -1.59
CA TRP A 64 -6.23 3.39 -2.16
C TRP A 64 -6.50 3.44 -3.67
N HIS A 65 -7.18 4.48 -4.14
CA HIS A 65 -7.50 4.62 -5.56
C HIS A 65 -6.24 4.77 -6.42
N LYS A 66 -5.26 5.57 -5.96
CA LYS A 66 -3.99 5.72 -6.67
C LYS A 66 -3.18 4.42 -6.69
N ALA A 67 -3.23 3.66 -5.59
CA ALA A 67 -2.60 2.34 -5.53
C ALA A 67 -3.20 1.39 -6.58
N ILE A 68 -4.53 1.28 -6.64
CA ILE A 68 -5.22 0.42 -7.61
C ILE A 68 -4.87 0.85 -9.04
N ILE A 69 -5.03 2.13 -9.39
CA ILE A 69 -4.71 2.61 -10.74
C ILE A 69 -3.25 2.30 -11.11
N THR A 70 -2.31 2.53 -10.20
CA THR A 70 -0.89 2.28 -10.47
C THR A 70 -0.66 0.79 -10.78
N LEU A 71 -1.27 -0.11 -10.01
CA LEU A 71 -1.13 -1.55 -10.17
C LEU A 71 -1.87 -2.08 -11.41
N GLU A 72 -3.06 -1.56 -11.72
CA GLU A 72 -3.81 -1.95 -12.92
C GLU A 72 -3.10 -1.48 -14.19
N ASN A 73 -2.62 -0.23 -14.22
CA ASN A 73 -1.81 0.27 -15.33
C ASN A 73 -0.56 -0.60 -15.55
N ALA A 74 0.10 -1.01 -14.46
CA ALA A 74 1.26 -1.88 -14.51
C ALA A 74 0.96 -3.27 -15.09
N ILE A 75 -0.27 -3.79 -14.91
CA ILE A 75 -0.72 -5.04 -15.54
C ILE A 75 -1.11 -4.81 -17.01
N HIS A 76 -1.84 -3.73 -17.30
CA HIS A 76 -2.45 -3.50 -18.61
C HIS A 76 -1.48 -2.98 -19.67
N PHE A 77 -0.51 -2.16 -19.29
CA PHE A 77 0.41 -1.52 -20.24
C PHE A 77 1.76 -2.23 -20.36
N ASN A 78 2.05 -3.19 -19.47
CA ASN A 78 3.27 -3.98 -19.53
C ASN A 78 3.04 -5.30 -20.28
N THR A 79 3.42 -5.33 -21.56
CA THR A 79 3.27 -6.51 -22.43
C THR A 79 4.15 -7.68 -22.02
N ASP A 80 5.22 -7.44 -21.27
CA ASP A 80 6.22 -8.44 -20.86
C ASP A 80 6.15 -8.74 -19.35
N ILE A 81 4.97 -8.56 -18.75
CA ILE A 81 4.77 -8.86 -17.33
C ILE A 81 4.91 -10.35 -17.06
N ASN A 82 5.88 -10.72 -16.23
CA ASN A 82 6.03 -12.11 -15.81
C ASN A 82 4.91 -12.52 -14.86
N THR A 83 4.63 -13.81 -14.81
CA THR A 83 3.52 -14.38 -14.02
C THR A 83 3.63 -14.07 -12.52
N TYR A 84 4.86 -14.03 -11.99
CA TYR A 84 5.11 -13.67 -10.59
C TYR A 84 4.70 -12.22 -10.29
N TRP A 85 5.06 -11.25 -11.13
CA TRP A 85 4.68 -9.85 -10.97
C TRP A 85 3.19 -9.63 -11.18
N ALA A 86 2.59 -10.28 -12.18
CA ALA A 86 1.14 -10.27 -12.36
C ALA A 86 0.42 -10.78 -11.11
N ALA A 87 0.90 -11.87 -10.50
CA ALA A 87 0.36 -12.36 -9.23
C ALA A 87 0.55 -11.36 -8.09
N LYS A 88 1.72 -10.74 -7.99
CA LYS A 88 2.03 -9.75 -6.94
C LYS A 88 1.14 -8.51 -7.04
N TYR A 89 0.87 -8.03 -8.25
CA TYR A 89 -0.01 -6.90 -8.51
C TYR A 89 -1.45 -7.21 -8.20
N ASN A 90 -1.99 -8.30 -8.73
CA ASN A 90 -3.35 -8.74 -8.45
C ASN A 90 -3.56 -8.93 -6.93
N ASN A 91 -2.59 -9.54 -6.23
CA ASN A 91 -2.68 -9.68 -4.78
C ASN A 91 -2.69 -8.33 -4.04
N ALA A 92 -1.89 -7.36 -4.47
CA ALA A 92 -1.86 -6.02 -3.88
C ALA A 92 -3.16 -5.23 -4.15
N ILE A 93 -3.77 -5.40 -5.33
CA ILE A 93 -5.10 -4.86 -5.65
C ILE A 93 -6.15 -5.50 -4.75
N GLY A 94 -6.14 -6.83 -4.63
CA GLY A 94 -7.04 -7.57 -3.74
C GLY A 94 -6.96 -7.10 -2.29
N PHE A 95 -5.73 -6.91 -1.78
CA PHE A 95 -5.49 -6.36 -0.45
C PHE A 95 -6.08 -4.96 -0.28
N THR A 96 -5.85 -4.09 -1.26
CA THR A 96 -6.35 -2.72 -1.26
C THR A 96 -7.88 -2.67 -1.25
N LEU A 97 -8.52 -3.52 -2.06
CA LEU A 97 -9.98 -3.65 -2.13
C LEU A 97 -10.58 -4.19 -0.82
N GLN A 98 -9.94 -5.20 -0.22
CA GLN A 98 -10.37 -5.76 1.07
C GLN A 98 -10.31 -4.70 2.18
N LYS A 99 -9.24 -3.88 2.23
CA LYS A 99 -9.13 -2.78 3.19
C LYS A 99 -10.21 -1.71 3.02
N LYS A 100 -10.81 -1.62 1.84
CA LYS A 100 -11.95 -0.74 1.53
C LYS A 100 -13.32 -1.38 1.74
N GLY A 101 -13.38 -2.67 2.09
CA GLY A 101 -14.61 -3.43 2.30
C GLY A 101 -15.18 -4.09 1.03
N TYR A 102 -14.49 -4.00 -0.10
CA TYR A 102 -14.93 -4.61 -1.36
C TYR A 102 -14.50 -6.09 -1.45
N ASN A 103 -15.00 -6.92 -0.52
CA ASN A 103 -14.51 -8.29 -0.33
C ASN A 103 -14.73 -9.20 -1.55
N ILE A 104 -15.84 -9.05 -2.26
CA ILE A 104 -16.13 -9.84 -3.46
C ILE A 104 -15.07 -9.57 -4.55
N LEU A 105 -14.80 -8.29 -4.84
CA LEU A 105 -13.76 -7.92 -5.80
C LEU A 105 -12.38 -8.36 -5.30
N ALA A 106 -12.08 -8.14 -4.02
CA ALA A 106 -10.81 -8.57 -3.44
C ALA A 106 -10.55 -10.08 -3.64
N LYS A 107 -11.58 -10.91 -3.43
CA LYS A 107 -11.51 -12.37 -3.65
C LYS A 107 -11.21 -12.71 -5.10
N ILE A 108 -11.82 -12.01 -6.06
CA ILE A 108 -11.55 -12.20 -7.50
C ILE A 108 -10.06 -11.93 -7.78
N TYR A 109 -9.53 -10.80 -7.33
CA TYR A 109 -8.13 -10.45 -7.54
C TYR A 109 -7.15 -11.41 -6.83
N TYR A 110 -7.46 -11.87 -5.61
CA TYR A 110 -6.65 -12.91 -4.96
C TYR A 110 -6.68 -14.24 -5.72
N SER A 111 -7.83 -14.61 -6.29
CA SER A 111 -7.96 -15.80 -7.13
C SER A 111 -7.15 -15.68 -8.42
N MET A 112 -7.20 -14.51 -9.08
CA MET A 112 -6.37 -14.22 -10.26
C MET A 112 -4.89 -14.30 -9.91
N ALA A 113 -4.48 -13.74 -8.77
CA ALA A 113 -3.10 -13.82 -8.31
C ALA A 113 -2.64 -15.26 -8.08
N TYR A 114 -3.47 -16.07 -7.43
CA TYR A 114 -3.18 -17.49 -7.21
C TYR A 114 -3.12 -18.27 -8.53
N HIS A 115 -3.98 -17.97 -9.49
CA HIS A 115 -3.97 -18.62 -10.80
C HIS A 115 -2.72 -18.26 -11.62
N HIS A 116 -2.29 -17.00 -11.59
CA HIS A 116 -1.06 -16.58 -12.26
C HIS A 116 0.18 -17.26 -11.70
N TYR A 117 0.29 -17.38 -10.37
CA TYR A 117 1.45 -17.99 -9.72
C TYR A 117 1.04 -18.71 -8.42
N PRO A 118 0.71 -20.01 -8.49
CA PRO A 118 0.19 -20.78 -7.35
C PRO A 118 1.14 -20.89 -6.14
N ASP A 119 2.44 -20.72 -6.38
CA ASP A 119 3.49 -20.75 -5.36
C ASP A 119 3.63 -19.40 -4.62
N TYR A 120 2.89 -18.37 -5.03
CA TYR A 120 2.86 -17.09 -4.34
C TYR A 120 2.00 -17.20 -3.08
N THR A 121 2.64 -17.58 -1.98
CA THR A 121 1.99 -17.90 -0.70
C THR A 121 1.10 -16.79 -0.16
N TYR A 122 1.43 -15.52 -0.40
CA TYR A 122 0.60 -14.39 0.02
C TYR A 122 -0.79 -14.41 -0.63
N ALA A 123 -0.89 -14.69 -1.93
CA ALA A 123 -2.19 -14.78 -2.61
C ALA A 123 -3.02 -15.95 -2.07
N ARG A 124 -2.38 -17.11 -1.86
CA ARG A 124 -3.02 -18.29 -1.25
C ARG A 124 -3.58 -17.97 0.14
N ASN A 125 -2.76 -17.33 0.99
CA ASN A 125 -3.14 -16.99 2.36
C ASN A 125 -4.26 -15.96 2.40
N ASN A 126 -4.18 -14.93 1.56
CA ASN A 126 -5.21 -13.90 1.47
C ASN A 126 -6.54 -14.47 0.95
N LEU A 127 -6.50 -15.34 -0.06
CA LEU A 127 -7.68 -16.03 -0.58
C LEU A 127 -8.31 -16.95 0.48
N LYS A 128 -7.51 -17.66 1.28
CA LYS A 128 -8.01 -18.47 2.39
C LYS A 128 -8.68 -17.59 3.45
N ASN A 129 -8.01 -16.52 3.88
CA ASN A 129 -8.49 -15.61 4.91
C ASN A 129 -9.80 -14.90 4.52
N ILE A 130 -9.92 -14.47 3.26
CA ILE A 130 -11.14 -13.79 2.80
C ILE A 130 -12.35 -14.72 2.66
N ASN A 131 -12.13 -16.03 2.53
CA ASN A 131 -13.22 -17.02 2.48
C ASN A 131 -13.72 -17.44 3.87
N THR A 132 -13.00 -17.07 4.93
CA THR A 132 -13.36 -17.36 6.33
C THR A 132 -14.03 -16.17 7.03
N LEU A 133 -14.16 -15.03 6.35
CA LEU A 133 -14.83 -13.80 6.79
C LEU A 133 -16.25 -13.73 6.23
#